data_AF-A0A6B3ENR4-F1
#
_entry.id   AF-A0A6B3ENR4-F1
#
_cell.length_a   1.000
_cell.length_b   1.000
_cell.length_c   1.000
_cell.angle_alpha   90.00
_cell.angle_beta   90.00
_cell.angle_gamma   90.00
#
_symmetry.space_group_name_H-M   'P 1'
#
loop_
_entity.id
_entity.type
_entity.pdbx_description
1 polymer ?
#
loop_
_entity_poly.entity_id
_entity_poly.type
_entity_poly.pdbx_seq_one_letter_code
_entity_poly.pdbx_strand_id
1 'polypeptide(L)'
;QPLQLAETVEAFRDDVRAVWARLPELLRGADAEWYGSILKELTDEGVPEELAARVAGFSSVFPALDIVAVAGRTGSEPLAVAEVFYDLADRL
;
A
#
# COMPACT_ATOMS: atom_id res chain seq x y z
N GLN A 1 22.70 -16.60 10.59
CA GLN A 1 21.36 -16.93 11.13
C GLN A 1 20.49 -17.45 9.99
N PRO A 2 19.68 -18.49 10.19
CA PRO A 2 18.62 -18.84 9.24
C PRO A 2 17.67 -17.64 9.10
N LEU A 3 17.26 -17.30 7.89
CA LEU A 3 16.22 -16.31 7.68
C LEU A 3 14.90 -16.91 8.19
N GLN A 4 14.34 -16.35 9.26
CA GLN A 4 13.04 -16.73 9.80
C GLN A 4 11.90 -16.14 8.94
N LEU A 5 11.87 -16.52 7.66
CA LEU A 5 10.99 -15.93 6.65
C LEU A 5 9.51 -16.04 7.04
N ALA A 6 9.08 -17.19 7.57
CA ALA A 6 7.70 -17.40 7.99
C ALA A 6 7.29 -16.45 9.12
N GLU A 7 8.14 -16.27 10.12
CA GLU A 7 7.88 -15.35 11.24
C GLU A 7 7.87 -13.90 10.78
N THR A 8 8.78 -13.52 9.87
CA THR A 8 8.77 -12.18 9.27
C THR A 8 7.49 -11.97 8.45
N VAL A 9 7.03 -12.93 7.68
CA VAL A 9 5.77 -12.79 6.93
C VAL A 9 4.59 -12.61 7.89
N GLU A 10 4.49 -13.42 8.96
CA GLU A 10 3.40 -13.27 9.92
C GLU A 10 3.46 -11.94 10.68
N ALA A 11 4.66 -11.45 11.01
CA ALA A 11 4.82 -10.17 11.70
C ALA A 11 4.32 -8.96 10.88
N PHE A 12 4.33 -9.03 9.55
CA PHE A 12 3.90 -7.92 8.67
C PHE A 12 2.52 -8.12 8.05
N ARG A 13 2.01 -9.37 8.02
CA ARG A 13 0.85 -9.77 7.23
C ARG A 13 -0.36 -8.87 7.44
N ASP A 14 -0.78 -8.71 8.69
CA ASP A 14 -2.07 -8.09 9.00
C ASP A 14 -2.01 -6.57 8.84
N ASP A 15 -0.93 -5.94 9.27
CA ASP A 15 -0.77 -4.49 9.12
C ASP A 15 -0.55 -4.07 7.67
N VAL A 16 0.20 -4.85 6.88
CA VAL A 16 0.33 -4.60 5.44
C VAL A 16 -1.02 -4.76 4.74
N ARG A 17 -1.83 -5.76 5.12
CA ARG A 17 -3.20 -5.89 4.59
C ARG A 17 -4.07 -4.71 4.96
N ALA A 18 -3.96 -4.20 6.20
CA ALA A 18 -4.72 -3.04 6.65
C ALA A 18 -4.37 -1.78 5.84
N VAL A 19 -3.08 -1.54 5.58
CA VAL A 19 -2.63 -0.43 4.72
C VAL A 19 -3.11 -0.63 3.28
N TRP A 20 -2.97 -1.83 2.71
CA TRP A 20 -3.39 -2.11 1.34
C TRP A 20 -4.90 -1.90 1.15
N ALA A 21 -5.73 -2.36 2.10
CA ALA A 21 -7.18 -2.18 2.03
C ALA A 21 -7.62 -0.71 1.98
N ARG A 22 -6.79 0.20 2.52
CA ARG A 22 -7.05 1.65 2.56
C ARG A 22 -6.28 2.41 1.48
N LEU A 23 -5.42 1.74 0.71
CA LEU A 23 -4.49 2.35 -0.24
C LEU A 23 -5.17 3.35 -1.20
N PRO A 24 -6.31 3.03 -1.87
CA PRO A 24 -6.92 3.98 -2.80
C PRO A 24 -7.32 5.32 -2.15
N GLU A 25 -7.63 5.31 -0.85
CA GLU A 25 -8.00 6.50 -0.08
C GLU A 25 -6.78 7.31 0.40
N LEU A 26 -5.61 6.67 0.44
CA LEU A 26 -4.35 7.27 0.90
C LEU A 26 -3.59 7.95 -0.25
N LEU A 27 -3.77 7.48 -1.49
CA LEU A 27 -3.08 8.01 -2.66
C LEU A 27 -3.56 9.43 -2.99
N ARG A 28 -2.61 10.27 -3.40
CA ARG A 28 -2.82 11.66 -3.80
C ARG A 28 -2.02 11.99 -5.05
N GLY A 29 -2.37 13.10 -5.70
CA GLY A 29 -1.67 13.63 -6.87
C GLY A 29 -1.37 12.58 -7.95
N ALA A 30 -0.10 12.55 -8.39
CA ALA A 30 0.36 11.70 -9.48
C ALA A 30 0.16 10.20 -9.22
N ASP A 31 0.30 9.76 -7.97
CA ASP A 31 0.09 8.35 -7.60
C ASP A 31 -1.39 7.95 -7.69
N ALA A 32 -2.31 8.85 -7.31
CA ALA A 32 -3.75 8.62 -7.46
C ALA A 32 -4.16 8.61 -8.93
N GLU A 33 -3.61 9.53 -9.74
CA GLU A 33 -3.84 9.57 -11.19
C GLU A 33 -3.32 8.31 -11.89
N TRP A 34 -2.13 7.85 -11.52
CA TRP A 34 -1.54 6.61 -12.02
C TRP A 34 -2.35 5.38 -11.62
N TYR A 35 -2.75 5.28 -10.36
CA TYR A 35 -3.62 4.21 -9.89
C TYR A 35 -4.93 4.18 -10.70
N GLY A 36 -5.56 5.34 -10.88
CA GLY A 36 -6.79 5.47 -11.64
C GLY A 36 -6.65 5.10 -13.11
N SER A 37 -5.52 5.44 -13.75
CA SER A 37 -5.27 5.12 -15.15
C SER A 37 -5.15 3.61 -15.37
N ILE A 38 -4.36 2.92 -14.54
CA ILE A 38 -4.19 1.45 -14.61
C ILE A 38 -5.49 0.73 -14.27
N LEU A 39 -6.19 1.18 -13.22
CA LEU A 39 -7.50 0.61 -12.86
C LEU A 39 -8.46 0.69 -14.05
N LYS A 40 -8.55 1.88 -14.66
CA LYS A 40 -9.41 2.10 -15.83
C LYS A 40 -9.01 1.19 -17.00
N GLU A 41 -7.74 1.18 -17.38
CA GLU A 41 -7.21 0.36 -18.47
C GLU A 41 -7.59 -1.12 -18.29
N LEU A 42 -7.32 -1.69 -17.12
CA LEU A 42 -7.62 -3.09 -16.83
C LEU A 42 -9.14 -3.37 -16.86
N THR A 43 -9.96 -2.47 -16.32
CA THR A 43 -11.41 -2.64 -16.35
C THR A 43 -12.01 -2.50 -17.75
N ASP A 44 -11.46 -1.60 -18.58
CA ASP A 44 -11.86 -1.44 -19.98
C ASP A 44 -11.55 -2.72 -20.80
N GLU A 45 -10.47 -3.42 -20.45
CA GLU A 45 -10.10 -4.72 -21.02
C GLU A 45 -10.88 -5.92 -20.44
N GLY A 46 -11.79 -5.67 -19.50
CA GLY A 46 -12.69 -6.69 -18.93
C GLY A 46 -12.14 -7.44 -17.71
N VAL A 47 -11.05 -6.96 -17.10
CA VAL A 47 -10.56 -7.50 -15.83
C VAL A 47 -11.59 -7.18 -14.73
N PRO A 48 -11.96 -8.14 -13.86
CA PRO A 48 -12.84 -7.87 -12.73
C PRO A 48 -12.31 -6.75 -11.85
N GLU A 49 -13.19 -5.84 -11.43
CA GLU A 49 -12.84 -4.60 -10.72
C GLU A 49 -11.96 -4.85 -9.47
N GLU A 50 -12.28 -5.86 -8.67
CA GLU A 50 -11.50 -6.21 -7.48
C GLU A 50 -10.05 -6.61 -7.84
N LEU A 51 -9.88 -7.37 -8.92
CA LEU A 51 -8.55 -7.78 -9.39
C LEU A 51 -7.80 -6.60 -10.01
N ALA A 52 -8.48 -5.77 -10.81
CA ALA A 52 -7.92 -4.57 -11.41
C ALA A 52 -7.43 -3.58 -10.33
N ALA A 53 -8.26 -3.33 -9.31
CA ALA A 53 -7.92 -2.47 -8.18
C ALA A 53 -6.70 -2.97 -7.41
N ARG A 54 -6.58 -4.30 -7.24
CA ARG A 54 -5.42 -4.90 -6.58
C ARG A 54 -4.14 -4.73 -7.39
N VAL A 55 -4.20 -4.96 -8.69
CA VAL A 55 -3.04 -4.84 -9.61
C VAL A 55 -2.61 -3.39 -9.75
N ALA A 56 -3.56 -2.46 -9.91
CA ALA A 56 -3.29 -1.02 -9.98
C ALA A 56 -2.55 -0.50 -8.73
N GLY A 57 -2.78 -1.12 -7.57
CA GLY A 57 -2.12 -0.75 -6.32
C GLY A 57 -0.71 -1.31 -6.11
N PHE A 58 -0.18 -2.18 -6.99
CA PHE A 58 1.08 -2.89 -6.73
C PHE A 58 2.30 -1.97 -6.59
N SER A 59 2.43 -0.93 -7.41
CA SER A 59 3.52 0.04 -7.29
C SER A 59 3.41 0.83 -5.98
N SER A 60 2.19 1.24 -5.64
CA SER A 60 1.94 2.17 -4.54
C SER A 60 1.86 1.48 -3.17
N VAL A 61 1.64 0.17 -3.11
CA VAL A 61 1.62 -0.59 -1.84
C VAL A 61 3.01 -1.01 -1.37
N PHE A 62 4.03 -0.93 -2.23
CA PHE A 62 5.39 -1.36 -1.88
C PHE A 62 5.93 -0.72 -0.57
N PRO A 63 5.70 0.58 -0.28
CA PRO A 63 6.10 1.21 0.98
C PRO A 63 5.37 0.70 2.23
N ALA A 64 4.34 -0.14 2.12
CA ALA A 64 3.60 -0.67 3.26
C ALA A 64 4.51 -1.43 4.25
N LEU A 65 5.56 -2.10 3.77
CA LEU A 65 6.55 -2.74 4.64
C LEU A 65 7.31 -1.71 5.48
N ASP A 66 7.75 -0.62 4.88
CA ASP A 66 8.47 0.44 5.58
C ASP A 66 7.56 1.18 6.57
N ILE A 67 6.31 1.43 6.17
CA ILE A 67 5.26 2.02 7.02
C ILE A 67 5.06 1.18 8.28
N VAL A 68 4.86 -0.14 8.13
CA VAL A 68 4.68 -1.07 9.27
C VAL A 68 5.94 -1.13 10.13
N ALA A 69 7.12 -1.17 9.52
CA ALA A 69 8.38 -1.17 10.27
C ALA A 69 8.61 0.13 11.07
N VAL A 70 8.23 1.29 10.51
CA VAL A 70 8.28 2.58 11.22
C VAL A 70 7.26 2.60 12.35
N ALA A 71 6.02 2.22 12.08
CA ALA A 71 4.94 2.15 13.07
C ALA A 71 5.34 1.31 14.30
N GLY A 72 5.92 0.12 14.07
CA GLY A 72 6.43 -0.72 15.15
C GLY A 72 7.57 -0.11 15.95
N ARG A 73 8.49 0.64 15.31
CA ARG A 73 9.60 1.33 16.00
C ARG A 73 9.15 2.55 16.80
N THR A 74 8.11 3.25 16.34
CA THR A 74 7.62 4.48 16.97
C THR A 74 6.44 4.25 17.91
N GLY A 75 5.89 3.04 17.97
CA GLY A 75 4.66 2.74 18.72
C GLY A 75 3.44 3.46 18.14
N SER A 76 3.43 3.70 16.84
CA SER A 76 2.35 4.41 16.13
C SER A 76 1.43 3.43 15.41
N GLU A 77 0.20 3.87 15.12
CA GLU A 77 -0.71 3.10 14.28
C GLU A 77 -0.21 3.08 12.81
N PRO A 78 -0.17 1.92 12.13
CA PRO A 78 0.31 1.82 10.74
C PRO A 78 -0.40 2.77 9.77
N LEU A 79 -1.72 2.94 9.91
CA LEU A 79 -2.48 3.86 9.07
C LEU A 79 -2.10 5.34 9.30
N ALA A 80 -1.79 5.73 10.53
CA ALA A 80 -1.34 7.10 10.80
C ALA A 80 0.03 7.38 10.15
N VAL A 81 0.94 6.40 10.17
CA VAL A 81 2.23 6.50 9.47
C VAL A 81 2.02 6.53 7.95
N ALA A 82 1.09 5.73 7.42
CA ALA A 82 0.76 5.72 6.00
C ALA A 82 0.21 7.07 5.53
N GLU A 83 -0.72 7.68 6.28
CA GLU A 83 -1.28 8.99 5.95
C GLU A 83 -0.20 10.07 5.82
N VAL A 84 0.76 10.10 6.75
CA VAL A 84 1.90 11.01 6.71
C VAL A 84 2.82 10.70 5.53
N PHE A 85 3.10 9.42 5.27
CA PHE A 85 3.95 9.00 4.16
C PHE A 85 3.41 9.47 2.81
N TYR A 86 2.14 9.17 2.52
CA TYR A 86 1.52 9.55 1.24
C TYR A 86 1.21 11.05 1.14
N ASP A 87 0.94 11.75 2.25
CA ASP A 87 0.87 13.23 2.25
C ASP A 87 2.21 13.86 1.88
N LEU A 88 3.30 13.36 2.45
CA LEU A 88 4.63 13.88 2.17
C LEU A 88 5.08 13.58 0.74
N ALA A 89 4.79 12.37 0.23
CA ALA A 89 5.14 11.95 -1.12
C ALA A 89 4.51 12.85 -2.20
N ASP A 90 3.29 13.35 -1.98
CA ASP A 90 2.60 14.26 -2.90
C ASP A 90 3.23 15.67 -2.96
N ARG A 91 3.97 16.05 -1.92
CA ARG A 91 4.48 17.42 -1.71
C ARG A 91 5.94 17.63 -2.12
N LEU A 92 6.63 16.57 -2.53
CA LEU A 92 8.05 16.54 -2.89
C LEU A 92 8.23 16.26 -4.39
#